data_AF-A0A2E7FYP0-F1
#
_entry.id   AF-A0A2E7FYP0-F1
#
_cell.length_a   1.000
_cell.length_b   1.000
_cell.length_c   1.000
_cell.angle_alpha   90.00
_cell.angle_beta   90.00
_cell.angle_gamma   90.00
#
_symmetry.space_group_name_H-M   'P 1'
#
loop_
_entity.id
_entity.type
_entity.pdbx_description
1 polymer ?
#
loop_
_entity_poly.entity_id
_entity_poly.type
_entity_poly.pdbx_seq_one_letter_code
_entity_poly.pdbx_strand_id
1 'polypeptide(L)'
;MGGIEGFEAPVRTRLIVRDTRPDDLSWSEVGEMAYGYLRIPFALVFVEIVYWWATDPAATIEPYQSLLATIWVGISNILWPGSAELVFHGPSQALTGVNLFGDNFQGGMERLYVSDECSGMHEIVFLGVLMLLTPGVDNKIRFRSIGYMAILVQSLNLVRLLCLYPIAEHSGVDKMFAFHEFILSSGFLVILVLIWLCWYVYLDRCGLVDHAQKPSLKDLERFRKLELRTTLPRTSLATILFCLLVASWATYEVSYNEENLQFRGAAESCTYDDQLDAWTDSTGANCFAKKKIWDDIERRSSRGWLFSALFIGISVIQFANDESDESE
;
A
#
# COMPACT_ATOMS: atom_id res chain seq x y z
N MET A 1 1.89 -86.17 -3.76
CA MET A 1 2.37 -85.59 -2.49
C MET A 1 3.89 -85.58 -2.54
N GLY A 2 4.64 -84.49 -2.57
CA GLY A 2 4.32 -83.06 -2.45
C GLY A 2 5.54 -82.35 -1.86
N GLY A 3 6.18 -81.46 -2.64
CA GLY A 3 6.92 -80.28 -2.16
C GLY A 3 8.26 -80.51 -1.43
N ILE A 4 9.16 -79.54 -1.24
CA ILE A 4 9.19 -78.09 -1.51
C ILE A 4 10.69 -77.71 -1.62
N GLU A 5 11.01 -76.72 -2.47
CA GLU A 5 12.30 -76.04 -2.55
C GLU A 5 12.66 -75.29 -1.25
N GLY A 6 13.95 -75.26 -0.90
CA GLY A 6 14.48 -74.51 0.24
C GLY A 6 15.69 -73.68 -0.17
N PHE A 7 15.46 -72.38 -0.26
CA PHE A 7 16.38 -71.30 -0.58
C PHE A 7 17.17 -70.85 0.66
N GLU A 8 18.50 -70.78 0.58
CA GLU A 8 19.32 -69.98 1.51
C GLU A 8 20.41 -69.22 0.74
N ALA A 9 20.32 -67.90 0.78
CA ALA A 9 21.28 -66.97 0.19
C ALA A 9 22.39 -66.61 1.20
N PRO A 10 23.66 -66.49 0.77
CA PRO A 10 24.71 -65.95 1.62
C PRO A 10 24.72 -64.42 1.61
N VAL A 11 24.60 -63.85 2.81
CA VAL A 11 24.80 -62.43 3.14
C VAL A 11 26.21 -62.00 2.73
N ARG A 12 26.31 -61.03 1.83
CA ARG A 12 27.57 -60.35 1.51
C ARG A 12 27.44 -58.86 1.84
N THR A 13 27.92 -58.51 3.03
CA THR A 13 28.04 -57.15 3.54
C THR A 13 28.98 -56.35 2.64
N ARG A 14 28.44 -55.50 1.76
CA ARG A 14 29.22 -54.40 1.16
C ARG A 14 29.18 -53.23 2.12
N LEU A 15 30.30 -52.98 2.78
CA LEU A 15 30.61 -51.72 3.43
C LEU A 15 30.50 -50.60 2.38
N ILE A 16 29.42 -49.84 2.42
CA ILE A 16 29.36 -48.53 1.78
C ILE A 16 30.14 -47.60 2.70
N VAL A 17 31.38 -47.29 2.33
CA VAL A 17 32.11 -46.17 2.93
C VAL A 17 31.35 -44.92 2.52
N ARG A 18 30.47 -44.46 3.40
CA ARG A 18 29.86 -43.15 3.32
C ARG A 18 30.95 -42.16 3.73
N ASP A 19 31.66 -41.64 2.73
CA ASP A 19 32.58 -40.54 2.94
C ASP A 19 31.75 -39.37 3.48
N THR A 20 32.00 -39.03 4.74
CA THR A 20 31.31 -37.98 5.48
C THR A 20 32.14 -36.72 5.31
N ARG A 21 31.88 -35.99 4.21
CA ARG A 21 32.22 -34.58 4.16
C ARG A 21 31.03 -33.76 4.67
N PRO A 22 31.23 -32.86 5.64
CA PRO A 22 30.19 -31.98 6.12
C PRO A 22 29.83 -30.98 5.02
N ASP A 23 28.56 -30.99 4.61
CA ASP A 23 27.73 -29.87 4.12
C ASP A 23 28.43 -28.53 3.78
N ASP A 24 29.24 -28.49 2.72
CA ASP A 24 29.54 -27.24 2.02
C ASP A 24 28.42 -26.98 1.02
N LEU A 25 27.40 -26.23 1.44
CA LEU A 25 26.37 -25.69 0.56
C LEU A 25 27.05 -24.95 -0.60
N SER A 26 26.68 -25.28 -1.83
CA SER A 26 27.22 -24.58 -3.00
C SER A 26 26.86 -23.09 -2.94
N TRP A 27 27.74 -22.19 -3.38
CA TRP A 27 27.45 -20.75 -3.41
C TRP A 27 26.17 -20.41 -4.18
N SER A 28 25.77 -21.26 -5.14
CA SER A 28 24.47 -21.22 -5.80
C SER A 28 23.30 -21.55 -4.88
N GLU A 29 23.38 -22.58 -4.04
CA GLU A 29 22.35 -22.93 -3.06
C GLU A 29 22.26 -21.89 -1.93
N VAL A 30 23.41 -21.35 -1.49
CA VAL A 30 23.45 -20.23 -0.54
C VAL A 30 22.79 -19.00 -1.17
N GLY A 31 23.06 -18.71 -2.45
CA GLY A 31 22.42 -17.63 -3.20
C GLY A 31 20.92 -17.80 -3.35
N GLU A 32 20.45 -19.02 -3.68
CA GLU A 32 19.02 -19.34 -3.77
C GLU A 32 18.32 -19.26 -2.43
N MET A 33 18.94 -19.74 -1.34
CA MET A 33 18.40 -19.61 0.00
C MET A 33 18.37 -18.15 0.47
N ALA A 34 19.45 -17.41 0.26
CA ALA A 34 19.52 -15.98 0.58
C ALA A 34 18.46 -15.19 -0.19
N TYR A 35 18.25 -15.48 -1.48
CA TYR A 35 17.19 -14.89 -2.28
C TYR A 35 15.79 -15.24 -1.74
N GLY A 36 15.56 -16.50 -1.36
CA GLY A 36 14.31 -16.96 -0.78
C GLY A 36 13.89 -16.18 0.48
N TYR A 37 14.85 -15.82 1.32
CA TYR A 37 14.62 -15.04 2.55
C TYR A 37 14.64 -13.52 2.34
N LEU A 38 15.56 -13.00 1.52
CA LEU A 38 15.73 -11.56 1.30
C LEU A 38 14.71 -10.95 0.33
N ARG A 39 14.05 -11.75 -0.50
CA ARG A 39 13.00 -11.24 -1.40
C ARG A 39 11.88 -10.50 -0.67
N ILE A 40 11.53 -10.96 0.54
CA ILE A 40 10.44 -10.36 1.32
C ILE A 40 10.83 -8.96 1.79
N PRO A 41 11.94 -8.76 2.53
CA PRO A 41 12.34 -7.41 2.93
C PRO A 41 12.64 -6.50 1.74
N PHE A 42 13.25 -6.99 0.65
CA PHE A 42 13.47 -6.16 -0.54
C PHE A 42 12.16 -5.73 -1.21
N ALA A 43 11.19 -6.64 -1.35
CA ALA A 43 9.88 -6.30 -1.89
C ALA A 43 9.14 -5.31 -0.98
N LEU A 44 9.23 -5.47 0.34
CA LEU A 44 8.63 -4.52 1.29
C LEU A 44 9.27 -3.13 1.20
N VAL A 45 10.60 -3.03 1.12
CA VAL A 45 11.29 -1.73 0.93
C VAL A 45 10.90 -1.10 -0.39
N PHE A 46 10.87 -1.88 -1.48
CA PHE A 46 10.43 -1.37 -2.77
C PHE A 46 9.00 -0.84 -2.72
N VAL A 47 8.10 -1.58 -2.08
CA VAL A 47 6.70 -1.15 -1.94
C VAL A 47 6.59 0.07 -1.05
N GLU A 48 7.39 0.19 0.02
CA GLU A 48 7.40 1.40 0.86
C GLU A 48 7.81 2.64 0.06
N ILE A 49 8.83 2.52 -0.80
CA ILE A 49 9.25 3.60 -1.71
C ILE A 49 8.11 3.98 -2.68
N VAL A 50 7.43 2.97 -3.26
CA VAL A 50 6.28 3.19 -4.14
C VAL A 50 5.10 3.80 -3.37
N TYR A 51 4.87 3.39 -2.14
CA TYR A 51 3.83 3.91 -1.25
C TYR A 51 4.07 5.39 -0.95
N TRP A 52 5.28 5.75 -0.51
CA TRP A 52 5.66 7.16 -0.27
C TRP A 52 5.49 8.02 -1.52
N TRP A 53 5.90 7.47 -2.67
CA TRP A 53 5.69 8.14 -3.95
C TRP A 53 4.20 8.22 -4.35
N ALA A 54 3.34 7.34 -3.86
CA ALA A 54 1.91 7.37 -4.12
C ALA A 54 1.11 8.23 -3.13
N THR A 55 1.61 8.48 -1.90
CA THR A 55 0.82 9.15 -0.85
C THR A 55 1.26 10.56 -0.48
N ASP A 56 2.45 11.02 -0.87
CA ASP A 56 2.97 12.37 -0.57
C ASP A 56 2.81 13.41 -1.72
N PRO A 57 1.71 14.16 -1.86
CA PRO A 57 1.36 15.04 -0.75
C PRO A 57 0.01 14.67 -0.16
N ALA A 58 -0.27 15.27 1.01
CA ALA A 58 -1.53 15.11 1.70
C ALA A 58 -2.70 15.31 0.71
N ALA A 59 -3.57 14.29 0.60
CA ALA A 59 -4.69 14.19 -0.35
C ALA A 59 -4.38 13.80 -1.80
N THR A 60 -3.32 13.01 -2.03
CA THR A 60 -3.17 12.27 -3.31
C THR A 60 -4.37 11.33 -3.59
N ILE A 61 -5.06 10.87 -2.53
CA ILE A 61 -6.19 9.93 -2.61
C ILE A 61 -7.44 10.57 -1.97
N GLU A 62 -7.67 11.82 -2.37
CA GLU A 62 -8.75 12.67 -1.87
C GLU A 62 -10.14 12.01 -1.89
N PRO A 63 -10.61 11.39 -2.99
CA PRO A 63 -11.98 10.86 -3.03
C PRO A 63 -12.21 9.77 -1.98
N TYR A 64 -11.17 8.96 -1.73
CA TYR A 64 -11.21 7.92 -0.72
C TYR A 64 -11.21 8.50 0.70
N GLN A 65 -10.32 9.47 0.97
CA GLN A 65 -10.23 10.12 2.27
C GLN A 65 -11.51 10.91 2.59
N SER A 66 -12.09 11.60 1.61
CA SER A 66 -13.36 12.32 1.73
C SER A 66 -14.53 11.38 2.01
N LEU A 67 -14.58 10.23 1.33
CA LEU A 67 -15.56 9.18 1.62
C LEU A 67 -15.43 8.66 3.05
N LEU A 68 -14.20 8.39 3.51
CA LEU A 68 -13.95 7.92 4.87
C LEU A 68 -14.30 8.98 5.92
N ALA A 69 -13.96 10.25 5.70
CA ALA A 69 -14.35 11.35 6.57
C ALA A 69 -15.87 11.46 6.66
N THR A 70 -16.57 11.34 5.53
CA THR A 70 -18.04 11.36 5.47
C THR A 70 -18.66 10.20 6.24
N ILE A 71 -18.15 8.97 6.06
CA ILE A 71 -18.63 7.79 6.78
C ILE A 71 -18.36 7.93 8.28
N TRP A 72 -17.17 8.41 8.65
CA TRP A 72 -16.81 8.61 10.04
C TRP A 72 -17.73 9.63 10.73
N VAL A 73 -17.91 10.82 10.15
CA VAL A 73 -18.83 11.85 10.66
C VAL A 73 -20.27 11.32 10.72
N GLY A 74 -20.72 10.60 9.69
CA GLY A 74 -22.05 10.02 9.64
C GLY A 74 -22.32 9.04 10.79
N ILE A 75 -21.40 8.10 11.02
CA ILE A 75 -21.54 7.12 12.10
C ILE A 75 -21.39 7.78 13.47
N SER A 76 -20.44 8.70 13.63
CA SER A 76 -20.25 9.44 14.88
C SER A 76 -21.53 10.19 15.27
N ASN A 77 -22.21 10.85 14.34
CA ASN A 77 -23.47 11.53 14.62
C ASN A 77 -24.67 10.59 14.85
N ILE A 78 -24.63 9.36 14.35
CA ILE A 78 -25.63 8.33 14.68
C ILE A 78 -25.45 7.85 16.13
N LEU A 79 -24.21 7.66 16.57
CA LEU A 79 -23.89 7.18 17.92
C LEU A 79 -23.96 8.29 18.97
N TRP A 80 -23.48 9.49 18.63
CA TRP A 80 -23.40 10.68 19.46
C TRP A 80 -23.87 11.91 18.66
N PRO A 81 -25.15 12.27 18.72
CA PRO A 81 -25.69 13.36 17.91
C PRO A 81 -24.99 14.70 18.16
N GLY A 82 -24.49 15.33 17.09
CA GLY A 82 -23.79 16.62 17.15
C GLY A 82 -22.32 16.52 17.54
N SER A 83 -21.77 15.30 17.66
CA SER A 83 -20.37 15.07 18.05
C SER A 83 -19.36 15.41 16.96
N ALA A 84 -19.75 15.42 15.68
CA ALA A 84 -18.81 15.56 14.58
C ALA A 84 -19.37 16.40 13.42
N GLU A 85 -18.51 17.19 12.78
CA GLU A 85 -18.83 17.95 11.57
C GLU A 85 -17.75 17.74 10.50
N LEU A 86 -18.19 17.55 9.25
CA LEU A 86 -17.30 17.46 8.10
C LEU A 86 -16.93 18.87 7.64
N VAL A 87 -15.64 19.16 7.58
CA VAL A 87 -15.11 20.46 7.20
C VAL A 87 -14.03 20.36 6.14
N PHE A 88 -13.82 21.48 5.45
CA PHE A 88 -12.77 21.60 4.46
C PHE A 88 -11.40 21.73 5.16
N HIS A 89 -10.45 20.87 4.79
CA HIS A 89 -9.09 20.95 5.31
C HIS A 89 -8.25 21.86 4.39
N GLY A 90 -7.93 23.06 4.89
CA GLY A 90 -7.26 24.11 4.11
C GLY A 90 -5.97 23.67 3.40
N PRO A 91 -5.06 22.91 4.03
CA PRO A 91 -3.86 22.43 3.35
C PRO A 91 -4.13 21.48 2.17
N SER A 92 -5.05 20.52 2.33
CA SER A 92 -5.35 19.54 1.27
C SER A 92 -6.34 20.03 0.22
N GLN A 93 -6.96 21.19 0.45
CA GLN A 93 -8.06 21.73 -0.35
C GLN A 93 -9.19 20.70 -0.59
N ALA A 94 -9.47 19.87 0.42
CA ALA A 94 -10.43 18.76 0.31
C ALA A 94 -11.33 18.63 1.54
N LEU A 95 -12.52 18.02 1.36
CA LEU A 95 -13.46 17.63 2.42
C LEU A 95 -12.95 16.43 3.23
N THR A 96 -11.80 16.60 3.86
CA THR A 96 -11.10 15.57 4.65
C THR A 96 -10.99 15.94 6.12
N GLY A 97 -11.39 17.16 6.50
CA GLY A 97 -11.36 17.64 7.87
C GLY A 97 -12.58 17.17 8.66
N VAL A 98 -12.36 16.83 9.93
CA VAL A 98 -13.39 16.41 10.87
C VAL A 98 -13.22 17.19 12.16
N ASN A 99 -14.20 18.03 12.48
CA ASN A 99 -14.26 18.70 13.77
C ASN A 99 -15.05 17.83 14.74
N LEU A 100 -14.45 17.49 15.88
CA LEU A 100 -15.15 16.82 16.98
C LEU A 100 -15.58 17.87 18.01
N PHE A 101 -16.80 17.75 18.53
CA PHE A 101 -17.36 18.64 19.55
C PHE A 101 -17.64 17.89 20.84
N GLY A 102 -17.21 18.43 21.97
CA GLY A 102 -17.35 17.80 23.27
C GLY A 102 -17.08 18.78 24.39
N ASP A 103 -17.78 18.62 25.51
CA ASP A 103 -17.67 19.51 26.67
C ASP A 103 -16.28 19.41 27.32
N ASN A 104 -15.61 18.28 27.14
CA ASN A 104 -14.30 17.99 27.70
C ASN A 104 -13.12 18.39 26.77
N PHE A 105 -13.39 18.99 25.61
CA PHE A 105 -12.35 19.46 24.70
C PHE A 105 -11.85 20.86 25.07
N GLN A 106 -10.56 21.11 24.85
CA GLN A 106 -9.99 22.44 25.07
C GLN A 106 -10.59 23.43 24.05
N GLY A 107 -11.52 24.27 24.49
CA GLY A 107 -12.26 25.19 23.59
C GLY A 107 -13.50 24.57 22.94
N GLY A 108 -13.96 23.40 23.41
CA GLY A 108 -15.22 22.76 22.98
C GLY A 108 -15.18 22.10 21.59
N MET A 109 -14.02 22.13 20.91
CA MET A 109 -13.84 21.56 19.59
C MET A 109 -12.38 21.09 19.41
N GLU A 110 -12.19 19.90 18.85
CA GLU A 110 -10.90 19.41 18.37
C GLU A 110 -10.93 19.23 16.84
N ARG A 111 -9.88 19.68 16.16
CA ARG A 111 -9.82 19.68 14.68
C ARG A 111 -8.92 18.56 14.18
N LEU A 112 -9.53 17.57 13.54
CA LEU A 112 -8.84 16.42 12.97
C LEU A 112 -8.96 16.43 11.44
N TYR A 113 -8.17 15.59 10.77
CA TYR A 113 -8.30 15.34 9.34
C TYR A 113 -7.94 13.89 9.02
N VAL A 114 -8.49 13.38 7.92
CA VAL A 114 -8.21 12.03 7.44
C VAL A 114 -6.99 12.06 6.52
N SER A 115 -5.82 11.70 7.06
CA SER A 115 -4.60 11.43 6.29
C SER A 115 -4.61 10.06 5.60
N ASP A 116 -3.58 9.76 4.82
CA ASP A 116 -3.32 8.43 4.24
C ASP A 116 -3.14 7.37 5.34
N GLU A 117 -2.46 7.71 6.44
CA GLU A 117 -2.34 6.89 7.65
C GLU A 117 -3.69 6.65 8.33
N CYS A 118 -4.57 7.66 8.35
CA CYS A 118 -5.94 7.53 8.87
C CYS A 118 -6.80 6.60 7.99
N SER A 119 -6.49 6.56 6.70
CA SER A 119 -7.26 5.83 5.69
C SER A 119 -7.00 4.32 5.67
N GLY A 120 -6.03 3.83 6.45
CA GLY A 120 -5.73 2.39 6.55
C GLY A 120 -4.96 1.82 5.36
N MET A 121 -4.41 2.69 4.51
CA MET A 121 -3.87 2.29 3.23
C MET A 121 -2.52 1.61 3.34
N HIS A 122 -1.67 2.12 4.25
CA HIS A 122 -0.40 1.49 4.56
C HIS A 122 -0.59 0.05 5.01
N GLU A 123 -1.56 -0.20 5.88
CA GLU A 123 -1.89 -1.51 6.41
C GLU A 123 -2.43 -2.46 5.33
N ILE A 124 -3.28 -1.96 4.43
CA ILE A 124 -3.81 -2.73 3.29
C ILE A 124 -2.69 -3.12 2.33
N VAL A 125 -1.80 -2.17 2.01
CA VAL A 125 -0.65 -2.41 1.13
C VAL A 125 0.31 -3.41 1.76
N PHE A 126 0.66 -3.22 3.03
CA PHE A 126 1.54 -4.11 3.78
C PHE A 126 1.01 -5.55 3.79
N LEU A 127 -0.24 -5.75 4.22
CA LEU A 127 -0.86 -7.07 4.27
C LEU A 127 -1.01 -7.68 2.86
N GLY A 128 -1.40 -6.87 1.88
CA GLY A 128 -1.49 -7.29 0.48
C GLY A 128 -0.17 -7.83 -0.05
N VAL A 129 0.94 -7.13 0.21
CA VAL A 129 2.28 -7.56 -0.20
C VAL A 129 2.70 -8.85 0.51
N LEU A 130 2.47 -8.96 1.82
CA LEU A 130 2.74 -10.21 2.54
C LEU A 130 2.01 -11.40 1.92
N MET A 131 0.73 -11.23 1.57
CA MET A 131 -0.07 -12.27 0.92
C MET A 131 0.39 -12.56 -0.52
N LEU A 132 0.82 -11.55 -1.27
CA LEU A 132 1.37 -11.72 -2.63
C LEU A 132 2.68 -12.51 -2.63
N LEU A 133 3.53 -12.25 -1.65
CA LEU A 133 4.83 -12.90 -1.50
C LEU A 133 4.74 -14.30 -0.89
N THR A 134 3.59 -14.65 -0.29
CA THR A 134 3.33 -15.98 0.27
C THR A 134 3.30 -17.02 -0.88
N PRO A 135 4.26 -17.96 -0.93
CA PRO A 135 4.35 -18.95 -1.99
C PRO A 135 3.27 -20.03 -1.84
N GLY A 136 2.99 -20.77 -2.93
CA GLY A 136 2.12 -21.94 -2.88
C GLY A 136 0.62 -21.68 -2.88
N VAL A 137 0.17 -20.41 -2.94
CA VAL A 137 -1.26 -20.06 -3.00
C VAL A 137 -1.67 -19.69 -4.42
N ASP A 138 -2.75 -20.28 -4.91
CA ASP A 138 -3.32 -19.94 -6.23
C ASP A 138 -3.70 -18.45 -6.33
N ASN A 139 -3.42 -17.85 -7.48
CA ASN A 139 -3.61 -16.41 -7.71
C ASN A 139 -5.07 -15.99 -7.52
N LYS A 140 -6.05 -16.82 -7.93
CA LYS A 140 -7.48 -16.45 -7.78
C LYS A 140 -7.87 -16.36 -6.30
N ILE A 141 -7.42 -17.31 -5.49
CA ILE A 141 -7.68 -17.33 -4.05
C ILE A 141 -6.96 -16.15 -3.39
N ARG A 142 -5.68 -15.94 -3.73
CA ARG A 142 -4.86 -14.85 -3.24
C ARG A 142 -5.51 -13.49 -3.46
N PHE A 143 -5.85 -13.12 -4.70
CA PHE A 143 -6.46 -11.82 -4.98
C PHE A 143 -7.85 -11.66 -4.35
N ARG A 144 -8.65 -12.74 -4.30
CA ARG A 144 -9.93 -12.73 -3.60
C ARG A 144 -9.75 -12.49 -2.09
N SER A 145 -8.77 -13.15 -1.47
CA SER A 145 -8.44 -12.94 -0.06
C SER A 145 -7.92 -11.54 0.20
N ILE A 146 -7.07 -10.98 -0.66
CA ILE A 146 -6.61 -9.58 -0.55
C ILE A 146 -7.80 -8.62 -0.53
N GLY A 147 -8.79 -8.81 -1.41
CA GLY A 147 -10.01 -8.00 -1.42
C GLY A 147 -10.80 -8.07 -0.10
N TYR A 148 -10.99 -9.27 0.45
CA TYR A 148 -11.66 -9.42 1.75
C TYR A 148 -10.84 -8.82 2.90
N MET A 149 -9.52 -8.98 2.88
CA MET A 149 -8.64 -8.42 3.90
C MET A 149 -8.60 -6.89 3.85
N ALA A 150 -8.64 -6.30 2.65
CA ALA A 150 -8.73 -4.85 2.51
C ALA A 150 -9.99 -4.28 3.18
N ILE A 151 -11.14 -4.93 3.00
CA ILE A 151 -12.40 -4.54 3.66
C ILE A 151 -12.30 -4.70 5.19
N LEU A 152 -11.70 -5.80 5.65
CA LEU A 152 -11.52 -6.06 7.08
C LEU A 152 -10.61 -5.02 7.74
N VAL A 153 -9.44 -4.74 7.14
CA VAL A 153 -8.50 -3.72 7.62
C VAL A 153 -9.15 -2.34 7.60
N GLN A 154 -9.95 -2.03 6.56
CA GLN A 154 -10.68 -0.77 6.50
C GLN A 154 -11.71 -0.63 7.62
N SER A 155 -12.40 -1.73 7.94
CA SER A 155 -13.37 -1.76 9.04
C SER A 155 -12.69 -1.54 10.39
N LEU A 156 -11.52 -2.14 10.62
CA LEU A 156 -10.73 -1.93 11.83
C LEU A 156 -10.24 -0.48 11.95
N ASN A 157 -9.80 0.13 10.84
CA ASN A 157 -9.41 1.54 10.81
C ASN A 157 -10.57 2.47 11.11
N LEU A 158 -11.77 2.18 10.59
CA LEU A 158 -12.96 2.94 10.91
C LEU A 158 -13.34 2.82 12.39
N VAL A 159 -13.24 1.62 12.98
CA VAL A 159 -13.44 1.43 14.43
C VAL A 159 -12.43 2.26 15.24
N ARG A 160 -11.15 2.30 14.83
CA ARG A 160 -10.15 3.17 15.46
C ARG A 160 -10.61 4.63 15.46
N LEU A 161 -11.05 5.14 14.31
CA LEU A 161 -11.51 6.53 14.18
C LEU A 161 -12.75 6.80 15.06
N LEU A 162 -13.68 5.86 15.13
CA LEU A 162 -14.88 5.96 15.98
C LEU A 162 -14.56 5.94 17.48
N CYS A 163 -13.50 5.23 17.88
CA CYS A 163 -13.05 5.22 19.27
C CYS A 163 -12.41 6.53 19.72
N LEU A 164 -11.96 7.40 18.80
CA LEU A 164 -11.31 8.66 19.17
C LEU A 164 -12.23 9.57 19.98
N TYR A 165 -13.48 9.73 19.53
CA TYR A 165 -14.47 10.58 20.19
C TYR A 165 -14.73 10.20 21.66
N PRO A 166 -15.17 8.96 21.98
CA PRO A 166 -15.46 8.60 23.37
C PRO A 166 -14.21 8.59 24.25
N ILE A 167 -13.02 8.30 23.69
CA ILE A 167 -11.76 8.39 24.46
C ILE A 167 -11.45 9.85 24.79
N ALA A 168 -11.58 10.76 23.82
CA ALA A 168 -11.35 12.18 24.03
C ALA A 168 -12.32 12.75 25.07
N GLU A 169 -13.61 12.37 24.99
CA GLU A 169 -14.65 12.88 25.88
C GLU A 169 -14.48 12.37 27.32
N HIS A 170 -14.12 11.10 27.51
CA HIS A 170 -14.00 10.53 28.86
C HIS A 170 -12.60 10.66 29.49
N SER A 171 -11.55 10.66 28.68
CA SER A 171 -10.16 10.56 29.13
C SER A 171 -9.29 11.75 28.71
N GLY A 172 -9.84 12.69 27.95
CA GLY A 172 -9.14 13.88 27.45
C GLY A 172 -8.42 13.67 26.12
N VAL A 173 -8.19 14.79 25.43
CA VAL A 173 -7.57 14.86 24.08
C VAL A 173 -6.15 14.25 24.07
N ASP A 174 -5.35 14.46 25.12
CA ASP A 174 -4.00 13.90 25.21
C ASP A 174 -4.01 12.36 25.17
N LYS A 175 -5.01 11.74 25.81
CA LYS A 175 -5.17 10.28 25.83
C LYS A 175 -5.70 9.76 24.50
N MET A 176 -6.55 10.52 23.82
CA MET A 176 -6.98 10.21 22.45
C MET A 176 -5.78 10.15 21.51
N PHE A 177 -4.91 11.16 21.50
CA PHE A 177 -3.71 11.15 20.65
C PHE A 177 -2.74 10.03 21.03
N ALA A 178 -2.52 9.79 22.33
CA ALA A 178 -1.66 8.68 22.77
C ALA A 178 -2.20 7.31 22.32
N PHE A 179 -3.52 7.10 22.37
CA PHE A 179 -4.15 5.89 21.84
C PHE A 179 -3.98 5.78 20.32
N HIS A 180 -4.22 6.88 19.60
CA HIS A 180 -4.10 6.92 18.15
C HIS A 180 -2.67 6.56 17.70
N GLU A 181 -1.67 7.19 18.30
CA GLU A 181 -0.25 6.96 18.04
C GLU A 181 0.18 5.53 18.39
N PHE A 182 -0.30 4.99 19.50
CA PHE A 182 0.00 3.60 19.89
C PHE A 182 -0.53 2.58 18.86
N ILE A 183 -1.77 2.77 18.40
CA ILE A 183 -2.39 1.88 17.43
C ILE A 183 -1.69 1.99 16.07
N LEU A 184 -1.33 3.20 15.64
CA LEU A 184 -0.60 3.46 14.39
C LEU A 184 0.82 2.86 14.41
N SER A 185 1.60 3.17 15.44
CA SER A 185 3.02 2.79 15.49
C SER A 185 3.26 1.29 15.65
N SER A 186 2.45 0.61 16.46
CA SER A 186 2.72 -0.77 16.87
C SER A 186 1.49 -1.68 16.86
N GLY A 187 0.31 -1.14 17.21
CA GLY A 187 -0.90 -1.94 17.37
C GLY A 187 -1.33 -2.65 16.08
N PHE A 188 -1.40 -1.90 14.98
CA PHE A 188 -1.82 -2.46 13.69
C PHE A 188 -0.86 -3.50 13.15
N LEU A 189 0.45 -3.29 13.28
CA LEU A 189 1.44 -4.27 12.81
C LEU A 189 1.20 -5.66 13.42
N VAL A 190 0.99 -5.72 14.74
CA VAL A 190 0.73 -6.99 15.45
C VAL A 190 -0.57 -7.62 14.94
N ILE A 191 -1.64 -6.82 14.81
CA ILE A 191 -2.94 -7.30 14.33
C ILE A 191 -2.83 -7.86 12.90
N LEU A 192 -2.14 -7.18 12.00
CA LEU A 192 -1.99 -7.59 10.60
C LEU A 192 -1.19 -8.88 10.48
N VAL A 193 -0.11 -9.03 11.25
CA VAL A 193 0.68 -10.28 11.28
C VAL A 193 -0.18 -11.44 11.78
N LEU A 194 -0.99 -11.23 12.83
CA LEU A 194 -1.91 -12.26 13.32
C LEU A 194 -2.99 -12.62 12.29
N ILE A 195 -3.57 -11.64 11.60
CA ILE A 195 -4.55 -11.88 10.53
C ILE A 195 -3.92 -12.70 9.40
N TRP A 196 -2.72 -12.32 8.97
CA TRP A 196 -1.97 -13.04 7.94
C TRP A 196 -1.65 -14.47 8.37
N LEU A 197 -1.19 -14.68 9.61
CA LEU A 197 -0.94 -16.01 10.16
C LEU A 197 -2.21 -16.87 10.20
N CYS A 198 -3.31 -16.32 10.70
CA CYS A 198 -4.61 -17.00 10.72
C CYS A 198 -5.07 -17.39 9.32
N TRP A 199 -4.91 -16.50 8.34
CA TRP A 199 -5.22 -16.76 6.94
C TRP A 199 -4.35 -17.87 6.36
N TYR A 200 -3.04 -17.82 6.59
CA TYR A 200 -2.11 -18.84 6.11
C TYR A 200 -2.42 -20.22 6.70
N VAL A 201 -2.61 -20.31 8.03
CA VAL A 201 -2.97 -21.56 8.72
C VAL A 201 -4.32 -22.09 8.23
N TYR A 202 -5.27 -21.21 7.94
CA TYR A 202 -6.56 -21.60 7.38
C TYR A 202 -6.40 -22.24 5.99
N LEU A 203 -5.62 -21.62 5.09
CA LEU A 203 -5.37 -22.16 3.75
C LEU A 203 -4.61 -23.49 3.79
N ASP A 204 -3.61 -23.58 4.68
CA ASP A 204 -2.80 -24.79 4.90
C ASP A 204 -3.70 -25.96 5.35
N ARG A 205 -4.58 -25.72 6.33
CA ARG A 205 -5.55 -26.73 6.79
C ARG A 205 -6.56 -27.15 5.72
N CYS A 206 -6.88 -26.27 4.78
CA CYS A 206 -7.74 -26.58 3.66
C CYS A 206 -7.02 -27.29 2.50
N GLY A 207 -5.71 -27.52 2.59
CA GLY A 207 -4.91 -28.14 1.52
C GLY A 207 -4.77 -27.25 0.28
N LEU A 208 -4.90 -25.93 0.45
CA LEU A 208 -4.84 -24.95 -0.64
C LEU A 208 -3.44 -24.34 -0.82
N VAL A 209 -2.46 -24.83 -0.06
CA VAL A 209 -1.07 -24.40 -0.11
C VAL A 209 -0.22 -25.50 -0.73
N ASP A 210 0.43 -25.21 -1.84
CA ASP A 210 1.41 -26.08 -2.47
C ASP A 210 2.81 -25.84 -1.88
N HIS A 211 3.30 -26.79 -1.08
CA HIS A 211 4.63 -26.74 -0.47
C HIS A 211 5.79 -27.01 -1.45
N ALA A 212 5.49 -27.49 -2.67
CA ALA A 212 6.51 -27.77 -3.68
C ALA A 212 7.01 -26.50 -4.39
N GLN A 213 6.22 -25.42 -4.38
CA GLN A 213 6.61 -24.15 -4.98
C GLN A 213 7.59 -23.38 -4.08
N LYS A 214 8.88 -23.54 -4.36
CA LYS A 214 9.94 -22.69 -3.80
C LYS A 214 10.24 -21.52 -4.76
N PRO A 215 10.48 -20.31 -4.24
CA PRO A 215 10.94 -19.20 -5.07
C PRO A 215 12.29 -19.57 -5.70
N SER A 216 12.38 -19.52 -7.03
CA SER A 216 13.62 -19.83 -7.75
C SER A 216 14.08 -18.62 -8.57
N LEU A 217 15.38 -18.50 -8.79
CA LEU A 217 15.98 -17.40 -9.56
C LEU A 217 15.55 -17.38 -11.04
N LYS A 218 14.91 -18.46 -11.53
CA LYS A 218 14.42 -18.57 -12.92
C LYS A 218 13.30 -17.57 -13.24
N ASP A 219 12.62 -17.02 -12.24
CA ASP A 219 11.60 -15.99 -12.43
C ASP A 219 12.19 -14.68 -13.02
N LEU A 220 13.50 -14.43 -12.84
CA LEU A 220 14.17 -13.22 -13.31
C LEU A 220 14.48 -13.24 -14.81
N GLU A 221 14.68 -14.42 -15.42
CA GLU A 221 15.00 -14.52 -16.86
C GLU A 221 13.83 -14.05 -17.76
N ARG A 222 12.60 -14.10 -17.24
CA ARG A 222 11.38 -13.67 -17.94
C ARG A 222 11.38 -12.18 -18.30
N PHE A 223 12.07 -11.35 -17.52
CA PHE A 223 12.14 -9.89 -17.73
C PHE A 223 13.09 -9.48 -18.87
N ARG A 224 13.89 -10.40 -19.42
CA ARG A 224 14.90 -10.10 -20.45
C ARG A 224 14.31 -9.90 -21.86
N LYS A 225 13.08 -10.35 -22.12
CA LYS A 225 12.44 -10.31 -23.45
C LYS A 225 11.26 -9.34 -23.47
N LEU A 226 11.55 -8.04 -23.55
CA LEU A 226 10.53 -6.99 -23.68
C LEU A 226 10.29 -6.65 -25.16
N GLU A 227 9.05 -6.73 -25.61
CA GLU A 227 8.62 -6.36 -26.96
C GLU A 227 7.42 -5.41 -26.92
N LEU A 228 7.20 -4.65 -28.00
CA LEU A 228 6.02 -3.79 -28.16
C LEU A 228 4.81 -4.63 -28.60
N ARG A 229 3.65 -4.41 -27.97
CA ARG A 229 2.41 -5.09 -28.35
C ARG A 229 1.97 -4.67 -29.75
N THR A 230 1.72 -5.67 -30.60
CA THR A 230 1.18 -5.46 -31.95
C THR A 230 -0.34 -5.27 -31.95
N THR A 231 -1.03 -5.79 -30.93
CA THR A 231 -2.48 -5.59 -30.74
C THR A 231 -2.78 -5.18 -29.30
N LEU A 232 -3.60 -4.13 -29.13
CA LEU A 232 -3.99 -3.65 -27.81
C LEU A 232 -5.26 -4.38 -27.34
N PRO A 233 -5.21 -5.13 -26.23
CA PRO A 233 -6.42 -5.72 -25.66
C PRO A 233 -7.34 -4.64 -25.09
N ARG A 234 -8.63 -4.97 -24.93
CA ARG A 234 -9.65 -4.05 -24.38
C ARG A 234 -9.28 -3.52 -22.99
N THR A 235 -8.57 -4.32 -22.20
CA THR A 235 -8.07 -3.93 -20.87
C THR A 235 -7.01 -2.83 -20.98
N SER A 236 -5.99 -3.00 -21.83
CA SER A 236 -4.98 -1.97 -22.10
C SER A 236 -5.61 -0.68 -22.62
N LEU A 237 -6.62 -0.77 -23.50
CA LEU A 237 -7.35 0.40 -23.99
C LEU A 237 -8.06 1.14 -22.85
N ALA A 238 -8.77 0.41 -21.98
CA ALA A 238 -9.45 0.99 -20.82
C ALA A 238 -8.46 1.66 -19.85
N THR A 239 -7.31 1.04 -19.61
CA THR A 239 -6.23 1.61 -18.79
C THR A 239 -5.68 2.89 -19.40
N ILE A 240 -5.43 2.92 -20.72
CA ILE A 240 -4.94 4.12 -21.41
C ILE A 240 -5.97 5.26 -21.31
N LEU A 241 -7.26 4.98 -21.56
CA LEU A 241 -8.33 5.98 -21.44
C LEU A 241 -8.40 6.55 -20.02
N PHE A 242 -8.31 5.69 -19.00
CA PHE A 242 -8.25 6.13 -17.61
C PHE A 242 -7.02 7.02 -17.33
N CYS A 243 -5.84 6.62 -17.80
CA CYS A 243 -4.61 7.40 -17.64
C CYS A 243 -4.71 8.78 -18.33
N LEU A 244 -5.33 8.85 -19.51
CA LEU A 244 -5.58 10.11 -20.21
C LEU A 244 -6.53 11.02 -19.44
N LEU A 245 -7.58 10.47 -18.81
CA LEU A 245 -8.47 11.23 -17.93
C LEU A 245 -7.71 11.80 -16.73
N VAL A 246 -6.91 10.97 -16.04
CA VAL A 246 -6.09 11.40 -14.90
C VAL A 246 -5.11 12.51 -15.31
N ALA A 247 -4.42 12.34 -16.45
CA ALA A 247 -3.46 13.33 -16.93
C ALA A 247 -4.15 14.65 -17.33
N SER A 248 -5.35 14.57 -17.92
CA SER A 248 -6.15 15.74 -18.28
C SER A 248 -6.63 16.49 -17.03
N TRP A 249 -7.10 15.76 -16.02
CA TRP A 249 -7.50 16.32 -14.74
C TRP A 249 -6.32 17.01 -14.02
N ALA A 250 -5.16 16.36 -13.95
CA ALA A 250 -3.95 16.95 -13.37
C ALA A 250 -3.52 18.24 -14.10
N THR A 251 -3.67 18.27 -15.43
CA THR A 251 -3.40 19.46 -16.25
C THR A 251 -4.40 20.59 -15.97
N TYR A 252 -5.67 20.24 -15.81
CA TYR A 252 -6.73 21.19 -15.46
C TYR A 252 -6.46 21.87 -14.10
N GLU A 253 -6.12 21.09 -13.07
CA GLU A 253 -5.86 21.62 -11.72
C GLU A 253 -4.70 22.62 -11.68
N VAL A 254 -3.63 22.40 -12.47
CA VAL A 254 -2.43 23.28 -12.47
C VAL A 254 -2.56 24.46 -13.42
N SER A 255 -3.32 24.32 -14.52
CA SER A 255 -3.31 25.29 -15.62
C SER A 255 -4.59 26.11 -15.78
N TYR A 256 -5.73 25.59 -15.32
CA TYR A 256 -7.05 26.17 -15.62
C TYR A 256 -7.91 26.46 -14.38
N ASN A 257 -7.64 25.84 -13.24
CA ASN A 257 -8.38 26.11 -12.01
C ASN A 257 -7.99 27.49 -11.44
N GLU A 258 -8.90 28.46 -11.54
CA GLU A 258 -8.67 29.86 -11.11
C GLU A 258 -8.31 29.98 -9.63
N GLU A 259 -8.89 29.15 -8.76
CA GLU A 259 -8.57 29.16 -7.32
C GLU A 259 -7.12 28.69 -7.09
N ASN A 260 -6.71 27.61 -7.76
CA ASN A 260 -5.35 27.10 -7.68
C ASN A 260 -4.32 28.08 -8.25
N LEU A 261 -4.67 28.78 -9.34
CA LEU A 261 -3.82 29.79 -9.96
C LEU A 261 -3.57 30.99 -9.03
N GLN A 262 -4.49 31.31 -8.11
CA GLN A 262 -4.23 32.32 -7.07
C GLN A 262 -3.13 31.86 -6.10
N PHE A 263 -3.14 30.58 -5.70
CA PHE A 263 -2.07 30.03 -4.86
C PHE A 263 -0.73 30.00 -5.58
N ARG A 264 -0.71 29.72 -6.88
CA ARG A 264 0.50 29.85 -7.71
C ARG A 264 1.09 31.26 -7.66
N GLY A 265 0.27 32.29 -7.92
CA GLY A 265 0.75 33.68 -7.88
C GLY A 265 1.25 34.10 -6.49
N ALA A 266 0.59 33.61 -5.43
CA ALA A 266 1.04 33.83 -4.06
C ALA A 266 2.36 33.08 -3.73
N ALA A 267 2.56 31.88 -4.28
CA ALA A 267 3.77 31.09 -4.08
C ALA A 267 4.99 31.67 -4.83
N GLU A 268 4.79 32.14 -6.07
CA GLU A 268 5.84 32.74 -6.90
C GLU A 268 6.37 34.06 -6.31
N SER A 269 5.53 34.80 -5.57
CA SER A 269 5.89 36.04 -4.88
C SER A 269 6.42 35.83 -3.45
N CYS A 270 6.52 34.58 -3.00
CA CYS A 270 6.91 34.21 -1.64
C CYS A 270 8.39 33.85 -1.57
N THR A 271 9.17 34.66 -0.86
CA THR A 271 10.63 34.45 -0.67
C THR A 271 10.96 34.29 0.80
N TYR A 272 11.99 33.50 1.09
CA TYR A 272 12.47 33.34 2.46
C TYR A 272 13.33 34.55 2.86
N ASP A 273 12.98 35.18 3.98
CA ASP A 273 13.72 36.30 4.56
C ASP A 273 14.59 35.79 5.73
N ASP A 274 15.91 35.80 5.52
CA ASP A 274 16.90 35.34 6.49
C ASP A 274 16.90 36.17 7.80
N GLN A 275 16.39 37.41 7.80
CA GLN A 275 16.36 38.27 8.98
C GLN A 275 15.16 37.97 9.89
N LEU A 276 14.04 37.55 9.29
CA LEU A 276 12.80 37.24 9.99
C LEU A 276 12.61 35.73 10.24
N ASP A 277 13.51 34.90 9.71
CA ASP A 277 13.43 33.43 9.73
C ASP A 277 12.04 32.94 9.26
N ALA A 278 11.52 33.58 8.21
CA ALA A 278 10.15 33.38 7.76
C ALA A 278 10.00 33.58 6.25
N TRP A 279 9.00 32.90 5.67
CA TRP A 279 8.58 33.12 4.30
C TRP A 279 7.67 34.34 4.20
N THR A 280 8.13 35.37 3.49
CA THR A 280 7.41 36.64 3.34
C THR A 280 7.14 36.98 1.88
N ASP A 281 6.00 37.60 1.63
CA ASP A 281 5.67 38.14 0.31
C ASP A 281 6.25 39.55 0.10
N SER A 282 6.01 40.12 -1.09
CA SER A 282 6.40 41.49 -1.43
C SER A 282 5.83 42.59 -0.51
N THR A 283 4.85 42.27 0.34
CA THR A 283 4.26 43.19 1.33
C THR A 283 4.80 42.97 2.75
N GLY A 284 5.69 41.99 2.94
CA GLY A 284 6.23 41.59 4.24
C GLY A 284 5.28 40.70 5.06
N ALA A 285 4.20 40.19 4.47
CA ALA A 285 3.26 39.30 5.14
C ALA A 285 3.70 37.84 5.01
N ASN A 286 3.37 37.00 6.01
CA ASN A 286 3.71 35.58 5.98
C ASN A 286 2.92 34.85 4.87
N CYS A 287 3.64 34.26 3.92
CA CYS A 287 3.09 33.59 2.75
C CYS A 287 3.25 32.06 2.76
N PHE A 288 3.85 31.50 3.82
CA PHE A 288 4.19 30.08 3.91
C PHE A 288 3.01 29.14 3.65
N ALA A 289 1.85 29.44 4.23
CA ALA A 289 0.66 28.59 4.10
C ALA A 289 0.18 28.48 2.64
N LYS A 290 0.16 29.60 1.91
CA LYS A 290 -0.26 29.64 0.49
C LYS A 290 0.77 28.95 -0.39
N LYS A 291 2.06 29.16 -0.11
CA LYS A 291 3.15 28.46 -0.79
C LYS A 291 3.04 26.94 -0.62
N LYS A 292 2.80 26.48 0.60
CA LYS A 292 2.65 25.04 0.90
C LYS A 292 1.50 24.40 0.11
N ILE A 293 0.35 25.08 0.05
CA ILE A 293 -0.82 24.60 -0.72
C ILE A 293 -0.46 24.45 -2.21
N TRP A 294 0.24 25.43 -2.79
CA TRP A 294 0.68 25.35 -4.19
C TRP A 294 1.67 24.20 -4.41
N ASP A 295 2.67 24.06 -3.54
CA ASP A 295 3.67 22.98 -3.63
C ASP A 295 2.99 21.59 -3.56
N ASP A 296 1.92 21.44 -2.75
CA ASP A 296 1.12 20.21 -2.69
C ASP A 296 0.32 19.97 -3.98
N ILE A 297 -0.32 21.01 -4.54
CA ILE A 297 -1.06 20.90 -5.82
C ILE A 297 -0.12 20.48 -6.96
N GLU A 298 1.04 21.13 -7.08
CA GLU A 298 2.04 20.84 -8.12
C GLU A 298 2.58 19.40 -8.01
N ARG A 299 2.93 18.97 -6.79
CA ARG A 299 3.41 17.61 -6.53
C ARG A 299 2.35 16.55 -6.85
N ARG A 300 1.09 16.79 -6.49
CA ARG A 300 -0.03 15.89 -6.81
C ARG A 300 -0.21 15.74 -8.33
N SER A 301 -0.21 16.85 -9.06
CA SER A 301 -0.40 16.82 -10.53
C SER A 301 0.79 16.22 -11.27
N SER A 302 2.02 16.51 -10.86
CA SER A 302 3.22 15.91 -11.46
C SER A 302 3.28 14.39 -11.25
N ARG A 303 2.87 13.89 -10.08
CA ARG A 303 2.69 12.46 -9.82
C ARG A 303 1.59 11.84 -10.67
N GLY A 304 0.47 12.54 -10.85
CA GLY A 304 -0.59 12.13 -11.77
C GLY A 304 -0.09 11.93 -13.21
N TRP A 305 0.74 12.84 -13.72
CA TRP A 305 1.35 12.70 -15.04
C TRP A 305 2.32 11.51 -15.12
N LEU A 306 3.19 11.34 -14.12
CA LEU A 306 4.12 10.21 -14.05
C LEU A 306 3.39 8.87 -13.97
N PHE A 307 2.33 8.78 -13.16
CA PHE A 307 1.47 7.61 -13.07
C PHE A 307 0.88 7.28 -14.44
N SER A 308 0.26 8.26 -15.10
CA SER A 308 -0.32 8.06 -16.42
C SER A 308 0.72 7.63 -17.45
N ALA A 309 1.91 8.24 -17.46
CA ALA A 309 2.98 7.87 -18.38
C ALA A 309 3.47 6.44 -18.16
N LEU A 310 3.68 6.03 -16.90
CA LEU A 310 4.15 4.70 -16.53
C LEU A 310 3.13 3.62 -16.95
N PHE A 311 1.85 3.80 -16.61
CA PHE A 311 0.81 2.81 -16.88
C PHE A 311 0.47 2.72 -18.37
N ILE A 312 0.55 3.83 -19.12
CA ILE A 312 0.48 3.79 -20.58
C ILE A 312 1.66 2.97 -21.13
N GLY A 313 2.88 3.22 -20.66
CA GLY A 313 4.07 2.44 -21.06
C GLY A 313 3.90 0.94 -20.82
N ILE A 314 3.49 0.54 -19.61
CA ILE A 314 3.24 -0.87 -19.27
C ILE A 314 2.13 -1.48 -20.13
N SER A 315 1.08 -0.72 -20.43
CA SER A 315 -0.06 -1.19 -21.24
C SER A 315 0.30 -1.48 -22.69
N VAL A 316 1.38 -0.86 -23.19
CA VAL A 316 1.87 -0.99 -24.57
C VAL A 316 2.99 -2.04 -24.70
N ILE A 317 3.64 -2.41 -23.60
CA ILE A 317 4.71 -3.42 -23.58
C ILE A 317 4.15 -4.83 -23.32
N GLN A 318 4.76 -5.86 -23.93
CA GLN A 318 4.52 -7.27 -23.65
C GLN A 318 5.83 -8.02 -23.39
N PHE A 319 5.74 -9.12 -22.65
CA PHE A 319 6.80 -10.11 -22.58
C PHE A 319 6.69 -11.04 -23.79
N ALA A 320 7.78 -11.27 -24.51
CA ALA A 320 7.78 -12.25 -25.59
C ALA A 320 7.51 -13.63 -25.00
N ASN A 321 6.46 -14.31 -25.45
CA ASN A 321 6.20 -15.71 -25.11
C ASN A 321 7.04 -16.60 -26.02
N ASP A 322 7.77 -17.56 -25.45
CA ASP A 322 8.38 -18.67 -26.20
C ASP A 322 7.30 -19.72 -26.54
N GLU A 323 6.24 -19.32 -27.23
CA GLU A 323 5.22 -20.24 -27.79
C GLU A 323 5.08 -20.01 -29.29
N SER A 324 6.11 -20.42 -30.03
CA SER A 324 6.00 -20.62 -31.48
C SER A 324 6.97 -21.70 -31.94
N ASP A 325 6.86 -22.93 -31.39
CA ASP A 325 7.55 -24.09 -31.97
C ASP A 325 6.94 -25.46 -31.59
N GLU A 326 5.62 -25.55 -31.38
CA GLU A 326 4.92 -26.85 -31.39
C GLU A 326 3.56 -26.75 -32.12
N SER A 327 3.59 -26.81 -33.46
CA SER A 327 2.63 -27.56 -34.30
C SER A 327 2.87 -27.27 -35.80
N GLU A 328 3.74 -28.08 -36.42
CA GLU A 328 3.48 -28.61 -37.77
C GLU A 328 3.06 -30.08 -37.65
#